data_AF-A0A7K9LIQ5-F1
#
_entry.id   AF-A0A7K9LIQ5-F1
#
_cell.length_a   1.000
_cell.length_b   1.000
_cell.length_c   1.000
_cell.angle_alpha   90.00
_cell.angle_beta   90.00
_cell.angle_gamma   90.00
#
_symmetry.space_group_name_H-M   'P 1'
#
loop_
_entity.id
_entity.type
_entity.pdbx_description
1 polymer ?
#
loop_
_entity_poly.entity_id
_entity_poly.type
_entity_poly.pdbx_seq_one_letter_code
_entity_poly.pdbx_strand_id
1 'polypeptide(L)' 'LEVMEALELLDQLVDESDPDVDFPNSFHAFQTAEGIRRAHPDKDWFHLVGLLHDLGKVLVLFGEPQ' A
#
# COMPACT_ATOMS: atom_id res chain seq x y z
N LEU A 1 -9.89 -3.28 -11.95
CA LEU A 1 -9.70 -3.49 -10.51
C LEU A 1 -10.15 -2.23 -9.81
N GLU A 2 -11.06 -2.37 -8.84
CA GLU A 2 -11.31 -1.34 -7.85
C GLU A 2 -10.08 -1.19 -6.93
N VAL A 3 -9.99 -0.08 -6.21
CA VAL A 3 -8.86 0.19 -5.29
C VAL A 3 -8.72 -0.90 -4.23
N MET A 4 -9.84 -1.36 -3.66
CA MET A 4 -9.83 -2.40 -2.65
C MET A 4 -9.38 -3.76 -3.21
N GLU A 5 -9.81 -4.10 -4.43
CA GLU A 5 -9.34 -5.31 -5.11
C GLU A 5 -7.83 -5.25 -5.37
N ALA A 6 -7.29 -4.08 -5.72
CA ALA A 6 -5.85 -3.90 -5.89
C ALA A 6 -5.08 -4.03 -4.56
N LEU A 7 -5.65 -3.55 -3.44
CA LEU A 7 -5.07 -3.76 -2.10
C LEU A 7 -5.07 -5.23 -1.69
N GLU A 8 -6.15 -5.97 -1.96
CA GLU A 8 -6.25 -7.41 -1.69
C GLU A 8 -5.21 -8.22 -2.49
N LEU A 9 -4.86 -7.78 -3.70
CA LEU A 9 -3.74 -8.39 -4.43
C LEU A 9 -2.42 -8.23 -3.67
N LEU A 10 -2.18 -7.06 -3.06
CA LEU A 10 -0.98 -6.80 -2.26
C LEU A 10 -0.90 -7.61 -0.95
N ASP A 11 -1.95 -8.35 -0.55
CA ASP A 11 -1.87 -9.34 0.52
C ASP A 11 -0.89 -10.49 0.19
N GLN A 12 -0.58 -10.68 -1.09
CA GLN A 12 0.31 -11.73 -1.59
C GLN A 12 1.74 -11.25 -1.86
N LEU A 13 2.05 -9.98 -1.57
CA LEU A 13 3.33 -9.36 -1.89
C LEU A 13 4.05 -8.88 -0.63
N VAL A 14 5.27 -9.36 -0.41
CA VAL A 14 6.26 -8.73 0.49
C VAL A 14 7.27 -8.01 -0.41
N ASP A 15 7.60 -6.76 -0.08
CA ASP A 15 8.56 -5.95 -0.81
C ASP A 15 10.00 -6.37 -0.46
N GLU A 16 10.74 -6.91 -1.43
CA GLU A 16 12.11 -7.39 -1.23
C GLU A 16 13.14 -6.26 -1.04
N SER A 17 12.78 -5.03 -1.39
CA SER A 17 13.66 -3.86 -1.31
C SER A 17 13.53 -3.09 0.01
N ASP A 18 12.44 -3.28 0.75
CA ASP A 18 12.19 -2.61 2.02
C ASP A 18 12.95 -3.33 3.16
N PRO A 19 13.96 -2.68 3.79
CA PRO A 19 14.74 -3.31 4.85
C PRO A 19 14.00 -3.35 6.21
N ASP A 20 12.86 -2.67 6.33
CA ASP A 20 12.20 -2.41 7.60
C ASP A 20 11.00 -3.34 7.87
N VAL A 21 10.43 -3.97 6.84
CA VAL A 21 9.22 -4.81 6.96
C VAL A 21 9.34 -6.16 6.24
N ASP A 22 8.70 -7.19 6.81
CA ASP A 22 8.64 -8.56 6.25
C ASP A 22 7.20 -9.11 6.36
N PHE A 23 6.22 -8.28 5.99
CA PHE A 23 4.80 -8.62 6.01
C PHE A 23 4.12 -8.08 4.73
N PRO A 24 2.88 -8.52 4.41
CA PRO A 24 2.23 -8.11 3.17
C PRO A 24 2.11 -6.59 2.99
N ASN A 25 2.40 -6.08 1.79
CA ASN A 25 2.46 -4.64 1.49
C ASN A 25 1.10 -3.94 1.63
N SER A 26 0.00 -4.70 1.64
CA SER A 26 -1.33 -4.17 1.98
C SER A 26 -1.39 -3.56 3.38
N PHE A 27 -0.72 -4.17 4.38
CA PHE A 27 -0.63 -3.62 5.73
C PHE A 27 0.13 -2.31 5.77
N HIS A 28 1.21 -2.20 4.98
CA HIS A 28 1.97 -0.97 4.84
C HIS A 28 1.07 0.17 4.32
N ALA A 29 0.26 -0.09 3.29
CA ALA A 29 -0.68 0.90 2.75
C ALA A 29 -1.67 1.42 3.81
N PHE A 30 -2.24 0.53 4.64
CA PHE A 30 -3.12 0.94 5.74
C PHE A 30 -2.36 1.69 6.85
N GLN A 31 -1.14 1.28 7.20
CA GLN A 31 -0.33 1.98 8.20
C GLN A 31 0.00 3.39 7.75
N THR A 32 0.40 3.58 6.49
CA THR A 32 0.67 4.89 5.89
C THR A 32 -0.58 5.76 5.89
N ALA A 33 -1.72 5.23 5.43
CA ALA A 33 -2.99 5.94 5.45
C ALA A 33 -3.41 6.37 6.86
N GLU A 34 -3.32 5.48 7.85
CA GLU A 34 -3.69 5.77 9.25
C GLU A 34 -2.73 6.75 9.93
N GLY A 35 -1.43 6.68 9.61
CA GLY A 35 -0.43 7.64 10.06
C GLY A 35 -0.78 9.05 9.57
N ILE A 36 -1.05 9.18 8.26
CA ILE A 36 -1.47 10.45 7.65
C ILE A 36 -2.79 10.92 8.24
N ARG A 37 -3.78 10.03 8.43
CA ARG A 37 -5.07 10.37 9.04
C ARG A 37 -4.92 10.98 10.43
N ARG A 38 -4.04 10.42 11.27
CA ARG A 38 -3.78 10.93 12.62
C ARG A 38 -3.06 12.28 12.60
N ALA A 39 -2.12 12.48 11.68
CA ALA A 39 -1.34 13.71 11.58
C ALA A 39 -2.07 14.86 10.87
N HIS A 40 -2.94 14.53 9.91
CA HIS A 40 -3.65 15.48 9.05
C HIS A 40 -5.14 15.15 8.99
N PRO A 41 -5.87 15.16 10.12
CA PRO A 41 -7.29 14.75 10.16
C PRO A 41 -8.21 15.62 9.29
N ASP A 42 -7.75 16.80 8.90
CA ASP A 42 -8.44 17.77 8.04
C ASP A 42 -8.28 17.51 6.53
N LYS A 43 -7.44 16.54 6.13
CA LYS A 43 -7.08 16.28 4.73
C LYS A 43 -7.38 14.84 4.33
N ASP A 44 -8.66 14.52 4.22
CA ASP A 44 -9.16 13.19 3.81
C ASP A 44 -8.50 12.64 2.53
N TRP A 45 -8.34 13.48 1.51
CA TRP A 45 -7.65 13.12 0.27
C TRP A 45 -6.21 12.65 0.52
N PHE A 46 -5.54 13.18 1.55
CA PHE A 46 -4.16 12.80 1.86
C PHE A 46 -4.10 11.44 2.54
N HIS A 47 -5.14 11.06 3.30
CA HIS A 47 -5.27 9.70 3.85
C HIS A 47 -5.35 8.70 2.71
N LEU A 48 -6.17 9.02 1.69
CA LEU A 48 -6.33 8.20 0.50
C LEU A 48 -5.03 8.11 -0.31
N VAL A 49 -4.26 9.20 -0.46
CA VAL A 49 -2.93 9.14 -1.08
C VAL A 49 -2.04 8.11 -0.38
N GLY A 50 -2.04 8.09 0.96
CA GLY A 50 -1.32 7.07 1.74
C GLY A 50 -1.76 5.64 1.44
N LEU A 51 -3.04 5.41 1.17
CA LEU A 51 -3.55 4.09 0.81
C LEU A 51 -3.17 3.69 -0.64
N LEU A 52 -3.12 4.67 -1.55
CA LEU A 52 -2.91 4.43 -2.98
C LEU A 52 -1.44 4.34 -3.41
N HIS A 53 -0.52 4.92 -2.64
CA HIS A 53 0.83 5.25 -3.12
C HIS A 53 1.62 4.06 -3.68
N ASP A 54 1.42 2.88 -3.12
CA ASP A 54 2.16 1.66 -3.46
C ASP A 54 1.39 0.68 -4.35
N LEU A 55 0.18 1.03 -4.81
CA LEU A 55 -0.63 0.13 -5.63
C LEU A 55 0.02 -0.28 -6.96
N GLY A 56 1.02 0.46 -7.43
CA GLY A 56 1.80 0.07 -8.61
C GLY A 56 2.55 -1.25 -8.45
N LYS A 57 2.83 -1.68 -7.20
CA LYS A 57 3.53 -2.93 -6.89
C LYS A 57 2.76 -4.19 -7.33
N VAL A 58 1.47 -4.09 -7.68
CA VAL A 58 0.71 -5.20 -8.29
C VAL A 58 1.34 -5.72 -9.59
N LEU A 59 2.19 -4.93 -10.25
CA LEU A 59 2.93 -5.35 -11.45
C LEU A 59 3.79 -6.60 -11.21
N VAL A 60 4.32 -6.77 -9.99
CA VAL A 60 5.09 -7.96 -9.59
C VAL A 60 4.22 -9.22 -9.72
N LEU A 61 2.97 -9.14 -9.26
CA LEU A 61 2.00 -10.25 -9.35
C LEU A 61 1.57 -10.52 -10.80
N PHE A 62 1.84 -9.59 -11.72
CA PHE A 62 1.60 -9.72 -13.15
C PHE A 62 2.87 -10.13 -13.93
N GLY A 63 3.96 -10.47 -13.24
CA GLY A 63 5.15 -11.09 -13.82
C GLY A 63 6.33 -10.15 -14.04
N GLU A 64 6.25 -8.89 -13.59
CA GLU A 64 7.43 -8.02 -13.53
C GLU A 64 8.38 -8.48 -12.40
N PRO A 65 9.70 -8.30 -12.54
CA PRO A 65 10.62 -8.47 -11.43
C PRO A 65 10.32 -7.46 -10.31
N GLN A 66 10.69 -7.82 -9.07
CA GLN A 66 10.78 -6.86 -7.98
C GLN A 66 12.02 -5.97 -8.13
#